data_AF-A0A7X7MSP3-F1
#
_entry.id   AF-A0A7X7MSP3-F1
#
_cell.length_a   1.000
_cell.length_b   1.000
_cell.length_c   1.000
_cell.angle_alpha   90.00
_cell.angle_beta   90.00
_cell.angle_gamma   90.00
#
_symmetry.space_group_name_H-M   'P 1'
#
loop_
_entity.id
_entity.type
_entity.pdbx_description
1 polymer ?
#
loop_
_entity_poly.entity_id
_entity_poly.type
_entity_poly.pdbx_seq_one_letter_code
_entity_poly.pdbx_strand_id
1 'polypeptide(L)'
;MRRKMIGMVLALAAGTSLAGWFSSERPVTVRSLLAEMTDREEMARFPEPAYTSRQFSSYDRASVAPDQPGWYANDDRSHFLRVATNGVRREHVMVDAAGPGALVRFWVTVAGTDGSGILRVYLDGQTTPEIEGPVLDVLSGGMLCGYPLAASVSERTDYLKRGHNLYLPIPYAARCVVTYESATLGQGENFYYNAECRAYHGGTAVESFSLEAVRRDVRVLSELRRTLAGGGLGVGRRATREVRLDGVLAPGESVTHTVEGARAVRLLALALNGGRDDQALRSTVIEMAFDGVRTVWLPAGEFFGTGITTSTM
;
A
#
# COMPACT_ATOMS: atom_id res chain seq x y z
N MET A 1 34.74 60.48 11.96
CA MET A 1 34.84 59.05 12.37
C MET A 1 35.02 58.21 11.11
N ARG A 2 36.23 57.69 10.86
CA ARG A 2 36.57 56.90 9.67
C ARG A 2 35.92 55.51 9.75
N ARG A 3 35.00 55.18 8.84
CA ARG A 3 34.52 53.79 8.65
C ARG A 3 35.61 53.00 7.93
N LYS A 4 36.22 52.03 8.62
CA LYS A 4 37.11 51.04 8.02
C LYS A 4 36.26 50.06 7.21
N MET A 5 36.52 49.96 5.91
CA MET A 5 35.98 48.89 5.06
C MET A 5 36.78 47.61 5.32
N ILE A 6 36.09 46.52 5.67
CA ILE A 6 36.67 45.17 5.76
C ILE A 6 36.35 44.48 4.43
N GLY A 7 37.38 44.19 3.63
CA GLY A 7 37.25 43.36 2.43
C GLY A 7 37.25 41.89 2.84
N MET A 8 36.19 41.16 2.47
CA MET A 8 36.11 39.71 2.62
C MET A 8 36.33 39.08 1.24
N VAL A 9 37.44 38.34 1.08
CA VAL A 9 37.71 37.52 -0.11
C VAL A 9 37.19 36.12 0.18
N LEU A 10 36.13 35.73 -0.54
CA LEU A 10 35.61 34.36 -0.50
C LEU A 10 36.30 33.56 -1.61
N ALA A 11 37.25 32.70 -1.25
CA ALA A 11 37.83 31.73 -2.18
C ALA A 11 36.94 30.48 -2.20
N LEU A 12 36.12 30.31 -3.25
CA LEU A 12 35.43 29.06 -3.51
C LEU A 12 36.41 28.08 -4.17
N ALA A 13 36.92 27.12 -3.40
CA ALA A 13 37.58 25.94 -3.97
C ALA A 13 36.49 24.96 -4.41
N ALA A 14 36.15 24.96 -5.70
CA ALA A 14 35.30 23.95 -6.30
C ALA A 14 36.09 22.62 -6.42
N GLY A 15 35.99 21.79 -5.39
CA GLY A 15 36.42 20.40 -5.47
C GLY A 15 35.37 19.60 -6.24
N THR A 16 35.63 19.30 -7.51
CA THR A 16 34.85 18.32 -8.26
C THR A 16 35.18 16.92 -7.75
N SER A 17 34.46 16.45 -6.73
CA SER A 17 34.43 15.04 -6.41
C SER A 17 33.57 14.34 -7.45
N LEU A 18 34.21 13.73 -8.45
CA LEU A 18 33.65 12.62 -9.22
C LEU A 18 33.53 11.40 -8.29
N ALA A 19 32.65 11.50 -7.29
CA ALA A 19 32.14 10.33 -6.60
C ALA A 19 31.01 9.80 -7.50
N GLY A 20 31.29 8.73 -8.24
CA GLY A 20 30.22 7.96 -8.85
C GLY A 20 29.23 7.59 -7.75
N TRP A 21 27.97 7.97 -7.91
CA TRP A 21 26.86 7.48 -7.10
C TRP A 21 26.65 6.00 -7.37
N PHE A 22 27.57 5.15 -6.91
CA PHE A 22 27.18 3.82 -6.49
C PHE A 22 26.64 3.97 -5.08
N SER A 23 25.37 4.37 -4.98
CA SER A 23 24.62 4.16 -3.75
C SER A 23 24.68 2.67 -3.47
N SER A 24 25.32 2.26 -2.36
CA SER A 24 25.16 0.90 -1.84
C SER A 24 23.78 0.78 -1.19
N GLU A 25 22.74 1.17 -1.94
CA GLU A 25 21.36 1.02 -1.53
C GLU A 25 21.12 -0.47 -1.35
N ARG A 26 20.64 -0.82 -0.15
CA ARG A 26 20.29 -2.22 0.15
C ARG A 26 19.26 -2.65 -0.90
N PRO A 27 19.42 -3.83 -1.51
CA PRO A 27 18.50 -4.27 -2.55
C PRO A 27 17.07 -4.35 -2.00
N VAL A 28 16.11 -3.98 -2.83
CA VAL A 28 14.70 -4.26 -2.56
C VAL A 28 14.51 -5.77 -2.68
N THR A 29 14.07 -6.39 -1.60
CA THR A 29 13.85 -7.85 -1.50
C THR A 29 12.46 -8.12 -0.93
N VAL A 30 11.99 -9.37 -0.99
CA VAL A 30 10.78 -9.78 -0.28
C VAL A 30 10.88 -9.42 1.21
N ARG A 31 12.04 -9.65 1.82
CA ARG A 31 12.27 -9.38 3.25
C ARG A 31 12.22 -7.89 3.59
N SER A 32 12.83 -7.03 2.78
CA SER A 32 12.81 -5.59 3.04
C SER A 32 11.41 -5.02 2.90
N LEU A 33 10.66 -5.45 1.87
CA LEU A 33 9.28 -5.03 1.65
C LEU A 33 8.36 -5.52 2.77
N LEU A 34 8.52 -6.76 3.22
CA LEU A 34 7.73 -7.26 4.35
C LEU A 34 8.07 -6.49 5.65
N ALA A 35 9.36 -6.22 5.91
CA ALA A 35 9.77 -5.47 7.09
C ALA A 35 9.15 -4.06 7.10
N GLU A 36 9.15 -3.39 5.96
CA GLU A 36 8.49 -2.11 5.74
C GLU A 36 7.00 -2.15 6.14
N MET A 37 6.26 -3.22 5.79
CA MET A 37 4.83 -3.37 6.17
C MET A 37 4.59 -3.38 7.69
N THR A 38 5.62 -3.67 8.48
CA THR A 38 5.54 -3.67 9.96
C THR A 38 6.15 -2.43 10.61
N ASP A 39 6.79 -1.56 9.84
CA ASP A 39 7.39 -0.34 10.33
C ASP A 39 6.46 0.87 10.13
N ARG A 40 5.93 1.38 11.24
CA ARG A 40 5.05 2.56 11.23
C ARG A 40 5.79 3.87 10.95
N GLU A 41 7.12 3.91 11.07
CA GLU A 41 7.89 5.10 10.68
C GLU A 41 7.83 5.37 9.18
N GLU A 42 7.74 4.31 8.38
CA GLU A 42 7.80 4.41 6.92
C GLU A 42 6.62 5.21 6.36
N MET A 43 5.46 5.16 7.03
CA MET A 43 4.30 5.99 6.66
C MET A 43 4.54 7.50 6.79
N ALA A 44 5.50 7.91 7.62
CA ALA A 44 5.81 9.32 7.87
C ALA A 44 7.00 9.83 7.04
N ARG A 45 7.51 9.02 6.11
CA ARG A 45 8.68 9.34 5.28
C ARG A 45 8.35 9.22 3.80
N PHE A 46 9.13 9.92 2.98
CA PHE A 46 9.17 9.59 1.56
C PHE A 46 9.80 8.21 1.38
N PRO A 47 9.29 7.39 0.44
CA PRO A 47 9.80 6.05 0.24
C PRO A 47 11.24 6.08 -0.25
N GLU A 48 12.06 5.20 0.30
CA GLU A 48 13.45 4.97 -0.11
C GLU A 48 13.67 3.47 -0.36
N PRO A 49 13.98 3.06 -1.60
CA PRO A 49 14.10 3.89 -2.80
C PRO A 49 12.75 4.49 -3.23
N ALA A 50 12.82 5.66 -3.86
CA ALA A 50 11.63 6.33 -4.39
C ALA A 50 10.97 5.47 -5.48
N TYR A 51 9.64 5.44 -5.49
CA TYR A 51 8.86 4.70 -6.47
C TYR A 51 7.60 5.47 -6.89
N THR A 52 7.07 5.09 -8.04
CA THR A 52 5.71 5.45 -8.47
C THR A 52 4.77 4.26 -8.30
N SER A 53 3.56 4.47 -7.78
CA SER A 53 2.54 3.43 -7.77
C SER A 53 1.85 3.35 -9.12
N ARG A 54 1.64 2.14 -9.62
CA ARG A 54 0.93 1.85 -10.88
C ARG A 54 -0.12 0.80 -10.63
N GLN A 55 -1.35 1.07 -11.04
CA GLN A 55 -2.45 0.11 -10.96
C GLN A 55 -2.81 -0.44 -12.34
N PHE A 56 -2.97 -1.75 -12.42
CA PHE A 56 -3.62 -2.47 -13.51
C PHE A 56 -4.95 -3.00 -13.01
N SER A 57 -6.01 -2.90 -13.81
CA SER A 57 -7.33 -3.38 -13.42
C SER A 57 -8.17 -3.81 -14.61
N SER A 58 -9.24 -4.54 -14.30
CA SER A 58 -10.30 -4.90 -15.25
C SER A 58 -11.23 -3.73 -15.60
N TYR A 59 -10.86 -2.47 -15.34
CA TYR A 59 -11.77 -1.33 -15.53
C TYR A 59 -12.34 -1.24 -16.95
N ASP A 60 -13.54 -0.70 -17.05
CA ASP A 60 -14.24 -0.47 -18.30
C ASP A 60 -13.49 0.58 -19.14
N ARG A 61 -13.02 0.18 -20.32
CA ARG A 61 -12.26 1.07 -21.22
C ARG A 61 -13.12 2.17 -21.85
N ALA A 62 -14.45 2.08 -21.74
CA ALA A 62 -15.35 3.16 -22.11
C ALA A 62 -15.43 4.26 -21.03
N SER A 63 -14.92 4.04 -19.81
CA SER A 63 -14.79 5.08 -18.79
C SER A 63 -13.56 5.94 -19.05
N VAL A 64 -13.78 7.22 -19.42
CA VAL A 64 -12.72 8.12 -19.89
C VAL A 64 -12.41 9.25 -18.91
N ALA A 65 -13.36 10.17 -18.69
CA ALA A 65 -13.15 11.35 -17.85
C ALA A 65 -14.47 11.92 -17.32
N PRO A 66 -14.44 12.70 -16.23
CA PRO A 66 -15.59 13.47 -15.78
C PRO A 66 -16.22 14.27 -16.92
N ASP A 67 -17.55 14.33 -16.93
CA ASP A 67 -18.38 15.06 -17.89
C ASP A 67 -18.24 14.64 -19.37
N GLN A 68 -17.57 13.52 -19.67
CA GLN A 68 -17.50 12.94 -21.02
C GLN A 68 -18.48 11.77 -21.21
N PRO A 69 -18.96 11.51 -22.44
CA PRO A 69 -19.69 10.27 -22.73
C PRO A 69 -18.89 9.06 -22.28
N GLY A 70 -19.54 8.16 -21.53
CA GLY A 70 -18.89 6.98 -20.98
C GLY A 70 -18.30 7.15 -19.58
N TRP A 71 -18.32 8.35 -18.95
CA TRP A 71 -17.85 8.52 -17.56
C TRP A 71 -18.39 7.45 -16.60
N TYR A 72 -19.69 7.14 -16.71
CA TYR A 72 -20.38 6.14 -15.90
C TYR A 72 -20.43 4.73 -16.52
N ALA A 73 -19.59 4.45 -17.52
CA ALA A 73 -19.42 3.07 -18.00
C ALA A 73 -18.89 2.21 -16.84
N ASN A 74 -19.43 1.00 -16.72
CA ASN A 74 -19.34 0.18 -15.50
C ASN A 74 -19.21 -1.32 -15.83
N ASP A 75 -18.73 -1.65 -17.02
CA ASP A 75 -18.42 -3.02 -17.45
C ASP A 75 -17.02 -3.46 -16.95
N ASP A 76 -16.70 -3.21 -15.67
CA ASP A 76 -15.34 -3.30 -15.09
C ASP A 76 -14.79 -4.73 -14.88
N ARG A 77 -15.07 -5.64 -15.81
CA ARG A 77 -14.70 -7.06 -15.74
C ARG A 77 -14.05 -7.51 -17.04
N SER A 78 -13.17 -8.49 -16.91
CA SER A 78 -12.61 -9.25 -18.04
C SER A 78 -11.93 -8.37 -19.10
N HIS A 79 -11.52 -7.15 -18.75
CA HIS A 79 -10.64 -6.30 -19.56
C HIS A 79 -9.18 -6.64 -19.28
N PHE A 80 -8.46 -7.00 -20.34
CA PHE A 80 -7.05 -7.39 -20.29
C PHE A 80 -6.21 -6.45 -21.17
N LEU A 81 -4.90 -6.40 -20.94
CA LEU A 81 -3.98 -5.59 -21.74
C LEU A 81 -3.84 -6.13 -23.16
N ARG A 82 -3.79 -7.45 -23.30
CA ARG A 82 -3.72 -8.18 -24.58
C ARG A 82 -3.95 -9.67 -24.36
N VAL A 83 -4.08 -10.40 -25.46
CA VAL A 83 -3.98 -11.87 -25.47
C VAL A 83 -2.60 -12.26 -26.01
N ALA A 84 -1.93 -13.17 -25.32
CA ALA A 84 -0.67 -13.78 -25.75
C ALA A 84 -0.87 -15.28 -25.98
N THR A 85 -0.32 -15.80 -27.07
CA THR A 85 -0.33 -17.22 -27.39
C THR A 85 1.11 -17.68 -27.58
N ASN A 86 1.52 -18.73 -26.87
CA ASN A 86 2.85 -19.35 -27.04
C ASN A 86 2.81 -20.61 -27.92
N GLY A 87 1.74 -20.77 -28.71
CA GLY A 87 1.47 -21.95 -29.54
C GLY A 87 0.80 -23.11 -28.80
N VAL A 88 0.85 -23.12 -27.47
CA VAL A 88 0.26 -24.18 -26.62
C VAL A 88 -0.90 -23.64 -25.79
N ARG A 89 -0.75 -22.43 -25.23
CA ARG A 89 -1.72 -21.81 -24.31
C ARG A 89 -2.18 -20.46 -24.85
N ARG A 90 -3.40 -20.07 -24.47
CA ARG A 90 -3.97 -18.75 -24.76
C ARG A 90 -4.13 -18.00 -23.44
N GLU A 91 -3.22 -17.07 -23.20
CA GLU A 91 -3.09 -16.36 -21.93
C GLU A 91 -3.53 -14.90 -22.08
N HIS A 92 -4.37 -14.42 -21.16
CA HIS A 92 -4.82 -13.04 -21.13
C HIS A 92 -3.92 -12.25 -20.19
N VAL A 93 -3.19 -11.26 -20.72
CA VAL A 93 -2.22 -10.48 -19.96
C VAL A 93 -2.94 -9.42 -19.13
N MET A 94 -2.81 -9.50 -17.81
CA MET A 94 -3.43 -8.59 -16.85
C MET A 94 -2.47 -7.49 -16.40
N VAL A 95 -1.21 -7.86 -16.17
CA VAL A 95 -0.14 -6.97 -15.73
C VAL A 95 1.02 -7.11 -16.69
N ASP A 96 1.60 -5.97 -17.05
CA ASP A 96 2.85 -5.91 -17.80
C ASP A 96 3.64 -4.68 -17.33
N ALA A 97 4.47 -4.89 -16.32
CA ALA A 97 5.24 -3.84 -15.67
C ALA A 97 6.73 -4.00 -16.01
N ALA A 98 7.28 -3.05 -16.77
CA ALA A 98 8.69 -3.01 -17.13
C ALA A 98 9.52 -2.15 -16.15
N GLY A 99 10.79 -2.49 -16.00
CA GLY A 99 11.75 -1.90 -15.07
C GLY A 99 11.79 -2.61 -13.72
N PRO A 100 12.73 -2.21 -12.83
CA PRO A 100 12.76 -2.70 -11.46
C PRO A 100 11.49 -2.31 -10.71
N GLY A 101 10.87 -3.26 -10.01
CA GLY A 101 9.59 -3.03 -9.36
C GLY A 101 9.20 -4.11 -8.37
N ALA A 102 7.99 -3.98 -7.82
CA ALA A 102 7.36 -5.00 -7.00
C ALA A 102 5.84 -4.97 -7.16
N LEU A 103 5.21 -6.13 -7.39
CA LEU A 103 3.76 -6.29 -7.26
C LEU A 103 3.46 -6.41 -5.77
N VAL A 104 2.73 -5.44 -5.21
CA VAL A 104 2.56 -5.27 -3.75
C VAL A 104 1.14 -5.47 -3.26
N ARG A 105 0.16 -5.41 -4.17
CA ARG A 105 -1.24 -5.74 -3.88
C ARG A 105 -1.87 -6.38 -5.10
N PHE A 106 -2.57 -7.48 -4.90
CA PHE A 106 -3.37 -8.11 -5.94
C PHE A 106 -4.71 -8.53 -5.36
N TRP A 107 -5.79 -8.04 -5.96
CA TRP A 107 -7.16 -8.36 -5.61
C TRP A 107 -7.90 -8.97 -6.81
N VAL A 108 -8.71 -9.99 -6.56
CA VAL A 108 -9.63 -10.61 -7.53
C VAL A 108 -10.98 -10.90 -6.88
N THR A 109 -12.06 -10.76 -7.65
CA THR A 109 -13.32 -11.48 -7.41
C THR A 109 -13.80 -12.09 -8.73
N VAL A 110 -14.52 -13.21 -8.64
CA VAL A 110 -15.04 -13.93 -9.80
C VAL A 110 -16.56 -14.07 -9.73
N ALA A 111 -17.21 -14.25 -10.87
CA ALA A 111 -18.60 -14.69 -10.94
C ALA A 111 -18.83 -15.46 -12.25
N GLY A 112 -19.81 -16.37 -12.28
CA GLY A 112 -20.12 -17.18 -13.47
C GLY A 112 -19.03 -18.21 -13.82
N THR A 113 -18.23 -18.63 -12.85
CA THR A 113 -17.16 -19.64 -12.99
C THR A 113 -17.04 -20.45 -11.69
N ASP A 114 -16.36 -21.58 -11.74
CA ASP A 114 -16.00 -22.41 -10.58
C ASP A 114 -14.71 -21.95 -9.88
N GLY A 115 -14.06 -20.90 -10.39
CA GLY A 115 -12.83 -20.33 -9.83
C GLY A 115 -11.56 -21.12 -10.18
N SER A 116 -11.65 -22.04 -11.14
CA SER A 116 -10.53 -22.89 -11.58
C SER A 116 -9.53 -22.22 -12.53
N GLY A 117 -9.77 -20.98 -12.93
CA GLY A 117 -8.88 -20.26 -13.85
C GLY A 117 -7.45 -20.17 -13.32
N ILE A 118 -6.48 -20.29 -14.23
CA ILE A 118 -5.06 -20.38 -13.91
C ILE A 118 -4.41 -19.01 -14.01
N LEU A 119 -3.78 -18.60 -12.92
CA LEU A 119 -2.95 -17.41 -12.83
C LEU A 119 -1.48 -17.79 -13.00
N ARG A 120 -0.74 -17.00 -13.76
CA ARG A 120 0.71 -17.14 -13.92
C ARG A 120 1.44 -15.82 -13.70
N VAL A 121 2.60 -15.88 -13.05
CA VAL A 121 3.49 -14.73 -12.85
C VAL A 121 4.86 -15.05 -13.44
N TYR A 122 5.25 -14.27 -14.45
CA TYR A 122 6.53 -14.35 -15.13
C TYR A 122 7.39 -13.17 -14.72
N LEU A 123 8.63 -13.44 -14.34
CA LEU A 123 9.58 -12.42 -13.87
C LEU A 123 10.75 -12.33 -14.84
N ASP A 124 11.24 -11.12 -15.05
CA ASP A 124 12.50 -10.80 -15.75
C ASP A 124 12.67 -11.44 -17.13
N GLY A 125 11.56 -11.58 -17.86
CA GLY A 125 11.56 -12.13 -19.22
C GLY A 125 11.68 -13.66 -19.28
N GLN A 126 11.59 -14.37 -18.15
CA GLN A 126 11.56 -15.82 -18.15
C GLN A 126 10.30 -16.35 -18.83
N THR A 127 10.44 -17.44 -19.58
CA THR A 127 9.32 -18.12 -20.26
C THR A 127 8.61 -19.12 -19.36
N THR A 128 9.25 -19.55 -18.28
CA THR A 128 8.65 -20.38 -17.23
C THR A 128 8.15 -19.46 -16.12
N PRO A 129 6.88 -19.58 -15.68
CA PRO A 129 6.37 -18.74 -14.61
C PRO A 129 6.96 -19.15 -13.26
N GLU A 130 7.27 -18.15 -12.43
CA GLU A 130 7.71 -18.36 -11.05
C GLU A 130 6.54 -18.80 -10.15
N ILE A 131 5.32 -18.36 -10.49
CA ILE A 131 4.07 -18.76 -9.83
C ILE A 131 3.10 -19.23 -10.91
N GLU A 132 2.56 -20.44 -10.77
CA GLU A 132 1.50 -20.99 -11.62
C GLU A 132 0.52 -21.81 -10.76
N GLY A 133 -0.78 -21.51 -10.88
CA GLY A 133 -1.82 -22.26 -10.16
C GLY A 133 -3.23 -21.65 -10.28
N PRO A 134 -4.26 -22.30 -9.69
CA PRO A 134 -5.60 -21.75 -9.63
C PRO A 134 -5.61 -20.39 -8.94
N VAL A 135 -6.27 -19.39 -9.55
CA VAL A 135 -6.19 -17.99 -9.14
C VAL A 135 -6.59 -17.77 -7.67
N LEU A 136 -7.65 -18.45 -7.21
CA LEU A 136 -8.13 -18.31 -5.83
C LEU A 136 -7.15 -18.90 -4.81
N ASP A 137 -6.46 -19.98 -5.19
CA ASP A 137 -5.44 -20.63 -4.36
C ASP A 137 -4.15 -19.81 -4.27
N VAL A 138 -3.74 -19.22 -5.40
CA VAL A 138 -2.58 -18.32 -5.46
C VAL A 138 -2.80 -17.09 -4.56
N LEU A 139 -3.98 -16.45 -4.67
CA LEU A 139 -4.23 -15.21 -3.95
C LEU A 139 -4.57 -15.43 -2.47
N SER A 140 -5.32 -16.48 -2.14
CA SER A 140 -5.91 -16.60 -0.79
C SER A 140 -6.06 -18.02 -0.25
N GLY A 141 -5.95 -19.06 -1.09
CA GLY A 141 -6.10 -20.46 -0.66
C GLY A 141 -4.85 -21.09 -0.06
N GLY A 142 -3.79 -20.31 0.18
CA GLY A 142 -2.61 -20.76 0.93
C GLY A 142 -1.44 -21.24 0.10
N MET A 143 -1.50 -21.17 -1.24
CA MET A 143 -0.43 -21.68 -2.12
C MET A 143 0.91 -20.95 -1.90
N LEU A 144 0.85 -19.63 -1.68
CA LEU A 144 2.03 -18.78 -1.49
C LEU A 144 2.31 -18.48 -0.02
N CYS A 145 1.28 -18.02 0.69
CA CYS A 145 1.34 -17.67 2.11
C CYS A 145 -0.08 -17.69 2.69
N GLY A 146 -0.24 -17.35 3.97
CA GLY A 146 -1.56 -17.23 4.60
C GLY A 146 -1.81 -15.85 5.20
N TYR A 147 -2.91 -15.74 5.94
CA TYR A 147 -3.34 -14.51 6.61
C TYR A 147 -2.22 -13.86 7.46
N PRO A 148 -2.06 -12.52 7.46
CA PRO A 148 -2.88 -11.53 6.74
C PRO A 148 -2.38 -11.20 5.32
N LEU A 149 -1.30 -11.81 4.87
CA LEU A 149 -0.70 -11.52 3.55
C LEU A 149 -1.48 -12.15 2.38
N ALA A 150 -2.27 -13.19 2.65
CA ALA A 150 -3.21 -13.80 1.71
C ALA A 150 -4.53 -14.00 2.43
N ALA A 151 -5.62 -13.42 1.91
CA ALA A 151 -6.90 -13.37 2.61
C ALA A 151 -8.10 -13.37 1.64
N SER A 152 -9.13 -14.14 1.98
CA SER A 152 -10.42 -14.15 1.29
C SER A 152 -11.49 -13.57 2.21
N VAL A 153 -12.01 -12.38 1.87
CA VAL A 153 -12.89 -11.60 2.73
C VAL A 153 -14.12 -11.08 1.97
N SER A 154 -15.27 -10.88 2.61
CA SER A 154 -15.56 -11.21 4.00
C SER A 154 -15.84 -12.71 4.19
N GLU A 155 -15.41 -13.28 5.31
CA GLU A 155 -15.59 -14.71 5.62
C GLU A 155 -17.06 -15.12 5.76
N ARG A 156 -17.98 -14.16 5.88
CA ARG A 156 -19.43 -14.39 5.95
C ARG A 156 -20.11 -14.55 4.59
N THR A 157 -19.38 -14.33 3.50
CA THR A 157 -19.89 -14.41 2.13
C THR A 157 -19.55 -15.76 1.51
N ASP A 158 -20.32 -16.25 0.53
CA ASP A 158 -19.98 -17.46 -0.23
C ASP A 158 -18.58 -17.32 -0.85
N TYR A 159 -17.77 -18.39 -0.84
CA TYR A 159 -16.34 -18.31 -1.22
C TYR A 159 -16.11 -17.65 -2.59
N LEU A 160 -16.86 -18.05 -3.62
CA LEU A 160 -16.75 -17.50 -4.98
C LEU A 160 -17.25 -16.06 -5.12
N LYS A 161 -17.89 -15.50 -4.09
CA LYS A 161 -18.40 -14.11 -4.06
C LYS A 161 -17.56 -13.21 -3.15
N ARG A 162 -16.40 -13.68 -2.69
CA ARG A 162 -15.47 -12.92 -1.84
C ARG A 162 -14.46 -12.14 -2.67
N GLY A 163 -13.89 -11.11 -2.05
CA GLY A 163 -12.64 -10.52 -2.50
C GLY A 163 -11.46 -11.36 -2.02
N HIS A 164 -10.66 -11.84 -2.97
CA HIS A 164 -9.42 -12.58 -2.70
C HIS A 164 -8.25 -11.62 -2.84
N ASN A 165 -7.42 -11.50 -1.81
CA ASN A 165 -6.37 -10.50 -1.69
C ASN A 165 -5.02 -11.17 -1.43
N LEU A 166 -4.00 -10.73 -2.15
CA LEU A 166 -2.60 -11.05 -1.92
C LEU A 166 -1.82 -9.73 -1.69
N TYR A 167 -1.21 -9.64 -0.52
CA TYR A 167 -0.29 -8.58 -0.07
C TYR A 167 1.14 -9.11 0.11
N LEU A 168 1.41 -10.38 -0.23
CA LEU A 168 2.78 -10.87 -0.32
C LEU A 168 3.47 -10.14 -1.48
N PRO A 169 4.55 -9.37 -1.22
CA PRO A 169 5.23 -8.64 -2.28
C PRO A 169 5.98 -9.60 -3.20
N ILE A 170 5.86 -9.37 -4.51
CA ILE A 170 6.57 -10.09 -5.58
C ILE A 170 7.49 -9.07 -6.29
N PRO A 171 8.72 -8.85 -5.78
CA PRO A 171 9.72 -8.00 -6.44
C PRO A 171 10.24 -8.61 -7.74
N TYR A 172 10.72 -7.74 -8.64
CA TYR A 172 11.30 -8.10 -9.94
C TYR A 172 12.35 -7.07 -10.38
N ALA A 173 13.44 -7.55 -10.95
CA ALA A 173 14.58 -6.73 -11.37
C ALA A 173 14.34 -5.99 -12.69
N ALA A 174 13.59 -6.60 -13.62
CA ALA A 174 13.48 -6.12 -14.99
C ALA A 174 12.04 -6.06 -15.51
N ARG A 175 11.19 -7.05 -15.18
CA ARG A 175 9.79 -7.06 -15.65
C ARG A 175 8.93 -8.02 -14.86
N CYS A 176 7.66 -7.68 -14.66
CA CYS A 176 6.63 -8.61 -14.20
C CYS A 176 5.49 -8.67 -15.19
N VAL A 177 5.15 -9.88 -15.64
CA VAL A 177 3.99 -10.16 -16.47
C VAL A 177 3.09 -11.13 -15.72
N VAL A 178 1.83 -10.75 -15.54
CA VAL A 178 0.81 -11.62 -14.94
C VAL A 178 -0.21 -11.97 -16.00
N THR A 179 -0.52 -13.25 -16.11
CA THR A 179 -1.52 -13.74 -17.06
C THR A 179 -2.59 -14.58 -16.39
N TYR A 180 -3.75 -14.62 -17.04
CA TYR A 180 -4.89 -15.43 -16.66
C TYR A 180 -5.40 -16.26 -17.82
N GLU A 181 -5.72 -17.51 -17.55
CA GLU A 181 -6.28 -18.44 -18.52
C GLU A 181 -7.48 -19.16 -17.88
N SER A 182 -8.62 -19.13 -18.56
CA SER A 182 -9.82 -19.83 -18.12
C SER A 182 -10.62 -20.30 -19.31
N ALA A 183 -11.18 -21.51 -19.22
CA ALA A 183 -12.06 -22.09 -20.23
C ALA A 183 -13.44 -21.40 -20.24
N THR A 184 -13.87 -20.79 -19.13
CA THR A 184 -15.16 -20.10 -19.00
C THR A 184 -15.10 -18.62 -19.39
N LEU A 185 -13.90 -18.10 -19.69
CA LEU A 185 -13.74 -16.73 -20.14
C LEU A 185 -14.40 -16.50 -21.50
N GLY A 186 -15.30 -15.52 -21.58
CA GLY A 186 -16.16 -15.31 -22.76
C GLY A 186 -17.38 -16.24 -22.83
N GLN A 187 -17.58 -17.13 -21.85
CA GLN A 187 -18.73 -18.02 -21.73
C GLN A 187 -19.62 -17.67 -20.52
N GLY A 188 -19.58 -16.42 -20.05
CA GLY A 188 -20.34 -15.93 -18.90
C GLY A 188 -19.51 -15.68 -17.64
N GLU A 189 -18.21 -15.98 -17.67
CA GLU A 189 -17.30 -15.62 -16.58
C GLU A 189 -17.06 -14.10 -16.53
N ASN A 190 -17.25 -13.56 -15.32
CA ASN A 190 -16.98 -12.19 -14.95
C ASN A 190 -15.77 -12.18 -14.02
N PHE A 191 -14.63 -11.75 -14.56
CA PHE A 191 -13.36 -11.74 -13.84
C PHE A 191 -12.93 -10.31 -13.51
N TYR A 192 -12.93 -9.95 -12.22
CA TYR A 192 -12.59 -8.61 -11.76
C TYR A 192 -11.22 -8.64 -11.08
N TYR A 193 -10.39 -7.62 -11.34
CA TYR A 193 -9.09 -7.53 -10.68
C TYR A 193 -8.56 -6.11 -10.50
N ASN A 194 -7.72 -5.95 -9.49
CA ASN A 194 -6.81 -4.82 -9.32
C ASN A 194 -5.43 -5.35 -8.91
N ALA A 195 -4.38 -4.91 -9.59
CA ALA A 195 -3.00 -5.25 -9.27
C ALA A 195 -2.18 -3.96 -9.17
N GLU A 196 -1.51 -3.75 -8.05
CA GLU A 196 -0.71 -2.57 -7.78
C GLU A 196 0.78 -2.92 -7.77
N CYS A 197 1.53 -2.20 -8.60
CA CYS A 197 2.97 -2.31 -8.70
C CYS A 197 3.64 -1.03 -8.20
N ARG A 198 4.70 -1.18 -7.41
CA ARG A 198 5.73 -0.15 -7.26
C ARG A 198 6.65 -0.21 -8.46
N ALA A 199 6.88 0.92 -9.12
CA ALA A 199 7.86 1.08 -10.19
C ALA A 199 9.00 1.97 -9.67
N TYR A 200 10.16 1.36 -9.46
CA TYR A 200 11.38 2.03 -8.99
C TYR A 200 12.09 2.73 -10.15
N HIS A 201 13.00 3.65 -9.81
CA HIS A 201 13.86 4.27 -10.80
C HIS A 201 14.83 3.24 -11.42
N GLY A 202 15.23 3.49 -12.67
CA GLY A 202 16.24 2.66 -13.32
C GLY A 202 17.55 2.67 -12.52
N GLY A 203 18.14 1.49 -12.30
CA GLY A 203 19.35 1.31 -11.50
C GLY A 203 19.10 0.91 -10.05
N THR A 204 17.86 0.96 -9.55
CA THR A 204 17.52 0.39 -8.23
C THR A 204 17.79 -1.11 -8.22
N ALA A 205 18.60 -1.57 -7.27
CA ALA A 205 18.86 -2.99 -7.07
C ALA A 205 17.61 -3.66 -6.50
N VAL A 206 17.04 -4.60 -7.25
CA VAL A 206 15.89 -5.41 -6.80
C VAL A 206 16.25 -6.87 -6.96
N GLU A 207 16.06 -7.65 -5.89
CA GLU A 207 16.12 -9.10 -5.93
C GLU A 207 14.75 -9.65 -6.32
N SER A 208 14.69 -10.36 -7.44
CA SER A 208 13.44 -10.92 -7.94
C SER A 208 12.90 -12.01 -7.01
N PHE A 209 11.58 -12.08 -6.93
CA PHE A 209 10.88 -13.05 -6.10
C PHE A 209 11.28 -14.48 -6.48
N SER A 210 11.46 -15.31 -5.46
CA SER A 210 11.60 -16.76 -5.60
C SER A 210 10.65 -17.46 -4.63
N LEU A 211 9.73 -18.26 -5.16
CA LEU A 211 8.79 -19.04 -4.37
C LEU A 211 9.54 -20.06 -3.51
N GLU A 212 10.61 -20.63 -4.05
CA GLU A 212 11.47 -21.55 -3.32
C GLU A 212 12.15 -20.86 -2.12
N ALA A 213 12.71 -19.66 -2.33
CA ALA A 213 13.35 -18.90 -1.25
C ALA A 213 12.35 -18.53 -0.14
N VAL A 214 11.15 -18.09 -0.51
CA VAL A 214 10.06 -17.79 0.45
C VAL A 214 9.66 -19.03 1.24
N ARG A 215 9.59 -20.20 0.59
CA ARG A 215 9.31 -21.48 1.24
C ARG A 215 10.44 -21.97 2.15
N ARG A 216 11.69 -21.54 1.93
CA ARG A 216 12.80 -21.82 2.85
C ARG A 216 12.74 -20.93 4.10
N ASP A 217 12.27 -19.69 3.97
CA ASP A 217 12.21 -18.67 5.04
C ASP A 217 10.88 -18.67 5.85
N VAL A 218 10.26 -19.85 6.05
CA VAL A 218 8.93 -19.99 6.70
C VAL A 218 8.87 -19.30 8.07
N ARG A 219 9.94 -19.39 8.87
CA ARG A 219 9.97 -18.81 10.22
C ARG A 219 9.84 -17.29 10.19
N VAL A 220 10.59 -16.63 9.31
CA VAL A 220 10.59 -15.17 9.17
C VAL A 220 9.23 -14.69 8.68
N LEU A 221 8.67 -15.35 7.66
CA LEU A 221 7.34 -15.02 7.16
C LEU A 221 6.25 -15.22 8.23
N SER A 222 6.37 -16.28 9.05
CA SER A 222 5.42 -16.57 10.13
C SER A 222 5.48 -15.56 11.27
N GLU A 223 6.68 -15.12 11.66
CA GLU A 223 6.86 -14.07 12.66
C GLU A 223 6.26 -12.76 12.18
N LEU A 224 6.54 -12.39 10.93
CA LEU A 224 6.04 -11.15 10.34
C LEU A 224 4.52 -11.14 10.23
N ARG A 225 3.92 -12.24 9.76
CA ARG A 225 2.47 -12.43 9.74
C ARG A 225 1.86 -12.31 11.13
N ARG A 226 2.52 -12.86 12.16
CA ARG A 226 2.08 -12.72 13.56
C ARG A 226 2.14 -11.27 14.03
N THR A 227 3.19 -10.54 13.68
CA THR A 227 3.31 -9.10 13.99
C THR A 227 2.20 -8.29 13.32
N LEU A 228 1.94 -8.53 12.03
CA LEU A 228 0.86 -7.87 11.29
C LEU A 228 -0.51 -8.21 11.88
N ALA A 229 -0.79 -9.49 12.13
CA ALA A 229 -2.07 -9.94 12.70
C ALA A 229 -2.28 -9.46 14.14
N GLY A 230 -1.20 -9.28 14.91
CA GLY A 230 -1.27 -8.79 16.28
C GLY A 230 -1.67 -7.32 16.41
N GLY A 231 -1.62 -6.54 15.32
CA GLY A 231 -2.07 -5.13 15.30
C GLY A 231 -1.34 -4.21 16.29
N GLY A 232 -0.19 -4.63 16.81
CA GLY A 232 0.52 -3.91 17.86
C GLY A 232 0.88 -2.49 17.44
N LEU A 233 0.70 -1.52 18.33
CA LEU A 233 0.97 -0.12 18.04
C LEU A 233 2.47 0.21 17.87
N GLY A 234 3.37 -0.74 18.19
CA GLY A 234 4.82 -0.55 18.13
C GLY A 234 5.38 0.42 19.19
N VAL A 235 4.54 0.90 20.11
CA VAL A 235 4.90 1.94 21.09
C VAL A 235 5.77 1.39 22.22
N GLY A 236 5.56 0.13 22.64
CA GLY A 236 6.24 -0.47 23.79
C GLY A 236 7.77 -0.66 23.65
N ARG A 237 8.33 -0.47 22.45
CA ARG A 237 9.78 -0.55 22.21
C ARG A 237 10.48 0.82 22.27
N ARG A 238 9.75 1.89 22.57
CA ARG A 238 10.25 3.27 22.55
C ARG A 238 10.05 3.95 23.90
N ALA A 239 10.96 4.86 24.23
CA ALA A 239 10.74 5.79 25.33
C ALA A 239 9.67 6.80 24.90
N THR A 240 8.48 6.70 25.51
CA THR A 240 7.38 7.64 25.26
C THR A 240 7.06 8.44 26.51
N ARG A 241 6.66 9.70 26.31
CA ARG A 241 6.10 10.53 27.37
C ARG A 241 4.60 10.66 27.13
N GLU A 242 3.82 10.31 28.14
CA GLU A 242 2.38 10.56 28.13
C GLU A 242 2.12 12.03 28.46
N VAL A 243 1.22 12.65 27.71
CA VAL A 243 0.67 13.97 27.98
C VAL A 243 -0.84 13.81 28.07
N ARG A 244 -1.43 14.25 29.17
CA ARG A 244 -2.87 14.24 29.39
C ARG A 244 -3.42 15.65 29.39
N LEU A 245 -4.54 15.82 28.71
CA LEU A 245 -5.34 17.04 28.68
C LEU A 245 -6.72 16.70 29.24
N ASP A 246 -6.80 16.67 30.57
CA ASP A 246 -8.03 16.35 31.29
C ASP A 246 -8.73 17.64 31.73
N GLY A 247 -10.05 17.70 31.59
CA GLY A 247 -10.82 18.87 32.03
C GLY A 247 -12.21 18.97 31.41
N VAL A 248 -12.87 20.10 31.69
CA VAL A 248 -14.12 20.51 31.05
C VAL A 248 -13.77 21.55 30.01
N LEU A 249 -14.28 21.39 28.79
CA LEU A 249 -14.12 22.36 27.70
C LEU A 249 -15.43 23.10 27.52
N ALA A 250 -15.50 24.38 27.90
CA ALA A 250 -16.70 25.18 27.70
C ALA A 250 -16.85 25.61 26.23
N PRO A 251 -18.05 26.04 25.79
CA PRO A 251 -18.26 26.52 24.43
C PRO A 251 -17.29 27.66 24.07
N GLY A 252 -16.54 27.49 22.98
CA GLY A 252 -15.56 28.46 22.49
C GLY A 252 -14.19 28.43 23.17
N GLU A 253 -14.00 27.58 24.19
CA GLU A 253 -12.70 27.39 24.82
C GLU A 253 -11.83 26.39 24.05
N SER A 254 -10.53 26.44 24.32
CA SER A 254 -9.54 25.50 23.77
C SER A 254 -8.55 25.09 24.86
N VAL A 255 -8.05 23.87 24.75
CA VAL A 255 -6.91 23.38 25.54
C VAL A 255 -5.78 23.01 24.57
N THR A 256 -4.57 23.49 24.85
CA THR A 256 -3.43 23.33 23.94
C THR A 256 -2.21 22.82 24.70
N HIS A 257 -1.44 21.95 24.03
CA HIS A 257 -0.12 21.54 24.49
C HIS A 257 0.89 21.66 23.36
N THR A 258 2.04 22.25 23.65
CA THR A 258 3.15 22.37 22.71
C THR A 258 4.21 21.31 23.02
N VAL A 259 4.58 20.55 21.99
CA VAL A 259 5.70 19.59 22.06
C VAL A 259 6.93 20.22 21.43
N GLU A 260 7.93 20.50 22.25
CA GLU A 260 9.17 21.15 21.81
C GLU A 260 10.17 20.17 21.16
N GLY A 261 10.82 20.65 20.10
CA GLY A 261 11.88 19.96 19.37
C GLY A 261 11.39 18.82 18.47
N ALA A 262 12.35 18.12 17.83
CA ALA A 262 12.05 17.02 16.92
C ALA A 262 11.49 15.81 17.69
N ARG A 263 10.16 15.65 17.65
CA ARG A 263 9.40 14.60 18.33
C ARG A 263 8.29 14.08 17.40
N ALA A 264 7.75 12.91 17.72
CA ALA A 264 6.68 12.28 16.96
C ALA A 264 5.53 11.87 17.88
N VAL A 265 4.30 12.26 17.52
CA VAL A 265 3.08 11.78 18.19
C VAL A 265 2.84 10.33 17.76
N ARG A 266 2.78 9.40 18.73
CA ARG A 266 2.67 7.95 18.46
C ARG A 266 1.29 7.37 18.71
N LEU A 267 0.52 8.04 19.54
CA LEU A 267 -0.83 7.68 19.92
C LEU A 267 -1.56 8.96 20.24
N LEU A 268 -2.74 9.12 19.65
CA LEU A 268 -3.73 10.08 20.09
C LEU A 268 -4.96 9.29 20.52
N ALA A 269 -5.42 9.55 21.73
CA ALA A 269 -6.63 8.98 22.28
C ALA A 269 -7.49 10.13 22.81
N LEU A 270 -8.79 10.06 22.57
CA LEU A 270 -9.75 11.06 23.00
C LEU A 270 -10.98 10.36 23.57
N ALA A 271 -11.43 10.81 24.73
CA ALA A 271 -12.69 10.41 25.31
C ALA A 271 -13.47 11.68 25.67
N LEU A 272 -14.59 11.91 24.99
CA LEU A 272 -15.52 13.00 25.29
C LEU A 272 -16.76 12.42 25.96
N ASN A 273 -17.16 12.94 27.12
CA ASN A 273 -18.40 12.58 27.82
C ASN A 273 -18.60 11.04 27.95
N GLY A 274 -17.53 10.28 28.20
CA GLY A 274 -17.60 8.81 28.30
C GLY A 274 -17.88 8.06 26.99
N GLY A 275 -17.71 8.72 25.83
CA GLY A 275 -17.77 8.12 24.49
C GLY A 275 -19.18 7.91 23.93
N ARG A 276 -20.18 8.67 24.40
CA ARG A 276 -21.60 8.48 24.05
C ARG A 276 -22.31 9.73 23.55
N ASP A 277 -21.55 10.73 23.10
CA ASP A 277 -22.09 12.04 22.75
C ASP A 277 -21.66 12.46 21.34
N ASP A 278 -22.52 12.16 20.37
CA ASP A 278 -22.34 12.51 18.96
C ASP A 278 -22.21 14.03 18.77
N GLN A 279 -22.95 14.81 19.58
CA GLN A 279 -22.89 16.26 19.49
C GLN A 279 -21.54 16.79 19.98
N ALA A 280 -20.99 16.24 21.07
CA ALA A 280 -19.65 16.58 21.53
C ALA A 280 -18.58 16.20 20.50
N LEU A 281 -18.68 15.02 19.87
CA LEU A 281 -17.76 14.60 18.81
C LEU A 281 -17.79 15.51 17.58
N ARG A 282 -18.97 16.05 17.25
CA ARG A 282 -19.17 16.96 16.11
C ARG A 282 -18.78 18.42 16.41
N SER A 283 -18.90 18.86 17.66
CA SER A 283 -18.67 20.26 18.04
C SER A 283 -17.30 20.51 18.66
N THR A 284 -16.56 19.46 19.02
CA THR A 284 -15.16 19.55 19.44
C THR A 284 -14.25 19.44 18.23
N VAL A 285 -13.45 20.47 17.96
CA VAL A 285 -12.48 20.49 16.86
C VAL A 285 -11.11 20.04 17.35
N ILE A 286 -10.49 19.13 16.62
CA ILE A 286 -9.07 18.79 16.80
C ILE A 286 -8.25 19.69 15.88
N GLU A 287 -7.35 20.45 16.48
CA GLU A 287 -6.37 21.28 15.78
C GLU A 287 -4.96 20.75 16.05
N MET A 288 -4.15 20.63 14.99
CA MET A 288 -2.72 20.34 15.11
C MET A 288 -1.92 21.19 14.12
N ALA A 289 -0.80 21.71 14.61
CA ALA A 289 0.20 22.40 13.81
C ALA A 289 1.56 21.72 13.97
N PHE A 290 2.25 21.54 12.84
CA PHE A 290 3.60 21.00 12.77
C PHE A 290 4.46 22.05 12.08
N ASP A 291 5.61 22.37 12.68
CA ASP A 291 6.58 23.34 12.13
C ASP A 291 5.95 24.70 11.74
N GLY A 292 5.00 25.16 12.55
CA GLY A 292 4.28 26.43 12.32
C GLY A 292 3.17 26.36 11.27
N VAL A 293 2.93 25.21 10.66
CA VAL A 293 1.88 25.00 9.66
C VAL A 293 0.74 24.18 10.27
N ARG A 294 -0.49 24.71 10.21
CA ARG A 294 -1.68 23.96 10.61
C ARG A 294 -1.99 22.88 9.58
N THR A 295 -1.96 21.62 10.00
CA THR A 295 -2.18 20.45 9.13
C THR A 295 -3.46 19.70 9.46
N VAL A 296 -3.99 19.87 10.67
CA VAL A 296 -5.23 19.22 11.13
C VAL A 296 -6.19 20.29 11.63
N TRP A 297 -7.41 20.31 11.11
CA TRP A 297 -8.53 21.13 11.56
C TRP A 297 -9.84 20.47 11.12
N LEU A 298 -10.45 19.67 11.99
CA LEU A 298 -11.71 18.99 11.74
C LEU A 298 -12.33 18.53 13.06
N PRO A 299 -13.64 18.25 13.12
CA PRO A 299 -14.24 17.75 14.33
C PRO A 299 -13.73 16.36 14.72
N ALA A 300 -13.81 16.06 16.01
CA ALA A 300 -13.24 14.86 16.61
C ALA A 300 -13.84 13.57 16.03
N GLY A 301 -15.15 13.56 15.76
CA GLY A 301 -15.82 12.40 15.18
C GLY A 301 -15.27 12.03 13.79
N GLU A 302 -15.06 13.02 12.94
CA GLU A 302 -14.50 12.88 11.60
C GLU A 302 -13.02 12.46 11.66
N PHE A 303 -12.24 13.03 12.58
CA PHE A 303 -10.84 12.66 12.75
C PHE A 303 -10.67 11.18 13.12
N PHE A 304 -11.52 10.66 14.02
CA PHE A 304 -11.47 9.26 14.49
C PHE A 304 -12.32 8.30 13.65
N GLY A 305 -12.98 8.78 12.59
CA GLY A 305 -13.79 7.94 11.71
C GLY A 305 -14.99 7.28 12.41
N THR A 306 -15.51 7.88 13.48
CA THR A 306 -16.65 7.32 14.24
C THR A 306 -17.99 7.49 13.52
N GLY A 307 -18.00 8.20 12.40
CA GLY A 307 -19.21 8.53 11.64
C GLY A 307 -20.16 9.43 12.45
N ILE A 308 -21.32 9.70 11.86
CA ILE A 308 -22.45 10.34 12.54
C ILE A 308 -23.55 9.30 12.64
N THR A 309 -23.93 8.92 13.85
CA THR A 309 -25.24 8.31 14.05
C THR A 309 -26.27 9.44 14.00
N THR A 310 -26.97 9.57 12.87
CA THR A 310 -28.22 10.34 12.86
C THR A 310 -29.25 9.55 13.65
N SER A 311 -29.18 9.61 14.97
CA SER A 311 -30.32 9.25 15.80
C SER A 311 -31.37 10.32 15.52
N THR A 312 -32.26 10.04 14.56
CA THR A 312 -33.52 10.76 14.43
C THR A 312 -34.19 10.74 15.80
N MET A 313 -34.38 11.92 16.38
CA MET A 313 -35.34 12.12 17.46
C MET A 313 -36.72 11.65 17.03
#